data_AF-A0A9D7WAU8-F1
#
_entry.id   AF-A0A9D7WAU8-F1
#
_cell.length_a   1.000
_cell.length_b   1.000
_cell.length_c   1.000
_cell.angle_alpha   90.00
_cell.angle_beta   90.00
_cell.angle_gamma   90.00
#
_symmetry.space_group_name_H-M   'P 1'
#
loop_
_entity.id
_entity.type
_entity.pdbx_description
1 polymer ?
#
loop_
_entity_poly.entity_id
_entity_poly.type
_entity_poly.pdbx_seq_one_letter_code
_entity_poly.pdbx_strand_id
1 'polypeptide(L)' 'MCNMLKIFRLIALLEGLSFLVLIFIGVPMKYFQNNDAIVKMVGMPHGML' A
#
# COMPACT_ATOMS: atom_id res chain seq x y z
N MET A 1 9.99 17.24 -23.27
CA MET A 1 9.03 17.28 -22.14
C MET A 1 8.05 16.14 -22.28
N CYS A 2 8.33 14.92 -21.77
CA CYS A 2 7.33 13.85 -21.55
C CYS A 2 7.98 12.53 -21.07
N ASN A 3 8.47 12.48 -19.83
CA ASN A 3 8.75 11.21 -19.16
C ASN A 3 8.06 11.09 -17.78
N MET A 4 7.58 12.21 -17.23
CA MET A 4 6.79 12.27 -15.99
C MET A 4 5.54 11.38 -16.04
N LEU A 5 4.84 11.30 -17.18
CA LEU A 5 3.62 10.49 -17.32
C LEU A 5 3.89 8.97 -17.22
N LYS A 6 5.07 8.50 -17.64
CA LYS A 6 5.45 7.09 -17.51
C LYS A 6 5.78 6.74 -16.06
N ILE A 7 6.49 7.64 -15.38
CA ILE A 7 6.85 7.51 -13.97
C ILE A 7 5.58 7.56 -13.10
N PHE A 8 4.66 8.49 -13.37
CA PHE A 8 3.38 8.58 -12.67
C PHE A 8 2.53 7.31 -12.84
N ARG A 9 2.47 6.75 -14.05
CA ARG A 9 1.75 5.49 -14.30
C ARG A 9 2.38 4.31 -13.57
N LEU A 10 3.70 4.27 -13.49
CA LEU A 10 4.44 3.21 -12.79
C LEU A 10 4.27 3.31 -11.26
N ILE A 11 4.32 4.53 -10.72
CA ILE A 11 4.06 4.80 -9.30
C ILE A 11 2.60 4.48 -8.94
N ALA A 12 1.63 4.90 -9.77
CA ALA A 12 0.21 4.61 -9.54
C ALA A 12 -0.10 3.10 -9.56
N LEU A 13 0.58 2.34 -10.43
CA LEU A 13 0.47 0.87 -10.45
C LEU A 13 1.11 0.24 -9.21
N LEU A 14 2.27 0.72 -8.77
CA LEU A 14 2.94 0.25 -7.56
C LEU A 14 2.13 0.56 -6.30
N GLU A 15 1.56 1.75 -6.20
CA GLU A 15 0.66 2.17 -5.11
C GLU A 15 -0.60 1.31 -5.08
N GLY A 16 -1.28 1.13 -6.21
CA GLY A 16 -2.47 0.27 -6.28
C GLY A 16 -2.18 -1.19 -5.94
N LEU A 17 -1.03 -1.72 -6.38
CA LEU A 17 -0.59 -3.07 -6.04
C LEU A 17 -0.27 -3.20 -4.54
N SER A 18 0.43 -2.21 -3.98
CA SER A 18 0.82 -2.17 -2.58
C SER A 18 -0.41 -2.07 -1.67
N PHE A 19 -1.42 -1.30 -2.07
CA PHE A 19 -2.73 -1.23 -1.40
C PHE A 19 -3.50 -2.56 -1.46
N LEU A 20 -3.50 -3.23 -2.63
CA LEU A 20 -4.15 -4.53 -2.79
C LEU A 20 -3.52 -5.56 -1.83
N VAL A 21 -2.19 -5.61 -1.75
CA VAL A 21 -1.45 -6.50 -0.84
C VAL A 21 -1.77 -6.18 0.62
N LEU A 22 -1.88 -4.90 0.97
CA LEU A 22 -2.23 -4.45 2.33
C LEU A 22 -3.63 -4.88 2.74
N ILE A 23 -4.61 -4.83 1.83
CA ILE A 23 -5.95 -5.35 2.09
C ILE A 23 -5.94 -6.88 2.17
N PHE A 24 -5.27 -7.57 1.25
CA PHE A 24 -5.31 -9.04 1.19
C PHE A 24 -4.49 -9.72 2.28
N ILE A 25 -3.46 -9.07 2.82
CA ILE A 25 -2.56 -9.65 3.83
C ILE A 25 -2.68 -8.89 5.15
N GLY A 26 -2.63 -7.56 5.11
CA GLY A 26 -2.69 -6.72 6.30
C GLY A 26 -4.04 -6.85 7.03
N VAL A 27 -5.17 -6.79 6.33
CA VAL A 27 -6.49 -6.93 6.97
C VAL A 27 -6.67 -8.30 7.62
N PRO A 28 -6.45 -9.45 6.94
CA PRO A 28 -6.57 -10.74 7.62
C PRO A 28 -5.53 -10.88 8.74
N MET A 29 -4.27 -10.48 8.55
CA MET A 29 -3.29 -10.55 9.65
C MET A 29 -3.69 -9.70 10.87
N LYS A 30 -4.29 -8.53 10.67
CA LYS A 30 -4.82 -7.70 11.77
C LYS A 30 -5.92 -8.41 12.55
N TYR A 31 -6.88 -9.01 11.87
CA TYR A 31 -7.99 -9.70 12.54
C TYR A 31 -7.56 -11.05 13.15
N PHE A 32 -6.60 -11.75 12.54
CA PHE A 32 -6.12 -13.05 13.04
C PHE A 32 -5.05 -12.95 14.14
N GLN A 33 -4.15 -11.96 14.11
CA GLN A 33 -3.06 -11.82 15.09
C GLN A 33 -3.33 -10.75 16.17
N ASN A 34 -4.43 -9.99 16.11
CA ASN A 34 -4.70 -8.85 17.02
C ASN A 34 -3.52 -7.86 17.18
N ASN A 35 -2.57 -7.90 16.24
CA ASN A 35 -1.34 -7.12 16.28
C ASN A 35 -1.33 -6.19 15.08
N ASP A 36 -1.76 -4.95 15.32
CA ASP A 36 -1.81 -3.88 14.33
C ASP A 36 -0.43 -3.40 13.86
N ALA A 37 0.68 -3.95 14.34
CA ALA A 37 2.03 -3.50 13.99
C ALA A 37 2.29 -3.56 12.48
N ILE A 38 1.86 -4.62 11.80
CA ILE A 38 2.10 -4.83 10.36
C ILE A 38 1.21 -3.88 9.53
N VAL A 39 -0.04 -3.68 9.94
CA VAL A 39 -0.97 -2.76 9.28
C VAL A 39 -0.61 -1.30 9.52
N LYS A 40 -0.11 -0.94 10.70
CA LYS A 40 0.36 0.43 10.98
C LYS A 40 1.64 0.75 10.21
N MET A 41 2.59 -0.17 10.16
CA MET A 41 3.88 0.07 9.50
C MET A 41 3.75 0.14 7.98
N VAL A 42 2.87 -0.67 7.37
CA VAL A 42 2.61 -0.66 5.92
C VAL A 42 1.49 0.33 5.55
N GLY A 43 0.54 0.61 6.45
CA GLY A 43 -0.61 1.48 6.20
C GLY A 43 -0.35 2.97 6.46
N MET A 44 0.55 3.34 7.36
CA MET A 44 0.95 4.74 7.54
C MET A 44 1.51 5.39 6.26
N PRO A 45 2.39 4.74 5.47
CA PRO A 45 2.85 5.36 4.22
C PRO A 45 1.77 5.46 3.13
N HIS A 46 0.69 4.66 3.20
CA HIS A 46 -0.43 4.74 2.24
C HIS A 46 -1.51 5.76 2.63
N GLY A 47 -1.59 6.17 3.90
CA GLY A 47 -2.57 7.16 4.37
C GLY A 47 -2.07 8.61 4.44
N MET A 48 -0.79 8.84 4.14
CA MET A 48 -0.15 10.17 4.23
C MET A 48 0.03 10.87 2.88
N LEU A 49 -0.24 10.17 1.78
CA LEU A 49 -0.28 10.71 0.40
C LEU A 49 -1.75 10.82 -0.06
#